data_AF-A0A954L7S6-F1
#
_entry.id   AF-A0A954L7S6-F1
#
_cell.length_a   1.000
_cell.length_b   1.000
_cell.length_c   1.000
_cell.angle_alpha   90.00
_cell.angle_beta   90.00
_cell.angle_gamma   90.00
#
_symmetry.space_group_name_H-M   'P 1'
#
loop_
_entity.id
_entity.type
_entity.pdbx_description
1 polymer ?
#
loop_
_entity_poly.entity_id
_entity_poly.type
_entity_poly.pdbx_seq_one_letter_code
_entity_poly.pdbx_strand_id
1 'polypeptide(L)'
;MAFDPRKLTVKASEAIQRAQELAESRQHRILRPLHLLKSLLDESDGIMRPLLQGIGTNVAQLEKMVVGELDRLPQSTSSSGDEPVGAGPEVVKVLNAAQKQADSMGDQFTSTEHLLIALAQIEDQAKRLLSLNGVEENDILNALKPIRGGQTVQDQNPEEKYQALEKYGKDLVELARQGKIDPVIGRDTEIRRVIQVLSRRRKNNPVLI
;
A
#
# COMPACT_ATOMS: atom_id res chain seq x y z
N MET A 1 16.09 1.68 -16.50
CA MET A 1 15.05 1.82 -17.54
C MET A 1 14.23 3.06 -17.25
N ALA A 2 13.62 3.64 -18.29
CA ALA A 2 12.57 4.65 -18.12
C ALA A 2 11.27 3.96 -17.68
N PHE A 3 10.44 4.69 -16.94
CA PHE A 3 9.12 4.27 -16.49
C PHE A 3 8.22 3.84 -17.66
N ASP A 4 7.57 2.68 -17.54
CA ASP A 4 6.57 2.19 -18.51
C ASP A 4 5.18 2.18 -17.85
N PRO A 5 4.28 3.10 -18.23
CA PRO A 5 2.92 3.18 -17.66
C PRO A 5 2.11 1.88 -17.81
N ARG A 6 2.41 1.05 -18.82
CA ARG A 6 1.69 -0.21 -19.07
C ARG A 6 2.05 -1.31 -18.06
N LYS A 7 3.13 -1.11 -17.30
CA LYS A 7 3.57 -2.01 -16.23
C LYS A 7 3.07 -1.56 -14.86
N LEU A 8 2.09 -0.68 -14.76
CA LEU A 8 1.45 -0.37 -13.48
C LEU A 8 0.44 -1.44 -13.08
N THR A 9 0.26 -1.65 -11.77
CA THR A 9 -0.97 -2.27 -11.27
C THR A 9 -2.15 -1.32 -11.43
N VAL A 10 -3.37 -1.84 -11.37
CA VAL A 10 -4.58 -1.01 -11.43
C VAL A 10 -4.57 0.04 -10.32
N LYS A 11 -4.24 -0.36 -9.08
CA LYS A 11 -4.16 0.57 -7.95
C LYS A 11 -3.07 1.62 -8.09
N ALA A 12 -1.90 1.26 -8.61
CA ALA A 12 -0.84 2.23 -8.89
C ALA A 12 -1.26 3.25 -9.97
N SER A 13 -1.96 2.79 -11.02
CA SER A 13 -2.53 3.66 -12.05
C SER A 13 -3.60 4.60 -11.48
N GLU A 14 -4.55 4.07 -10.71
CA GLU A 14 -5.56 4.88 -10.02
C GLU A 14 -4.92 5.89 -9.06
N ALA A 15 -3.86 5.52 -8.35
CA ALA A 15 -3.16 6.41 -7.44
C ALA A 15 -2.51 7.60 -8.18
N ILE A 16 -1.90 7.36 -9.34
CA ILE A 16 -1.34 8.44 -10.17
C ILE A 16 -2.45 9.34 -10.71
N GLN A 17 -3.56 8.76 -11.16
CA GLN A 17 -4.71 9.52 -11.64
C GLN A 17 -5.30 10.42 -10.53
N ARG A 18 -5.59 9.86 -9.36
CA ARG A 18 -6.06 10.62 -8.19
C ARG A 18 -5.08 11.72 -7.78
N ALA A 19 -3.78 11.51 -7.94
CA ALA A 19 -2.78 12.52 -7.65
C ALA A 19 -2.83 13.70 -8.65
N GLN A 20 -3.13 13.42 -9.93
CA GLN A 20 -3.36 14.45 -10.96
C GLN A 20 -4.63 15.24 -10.67
N GLU A 21 -5.75 14.55 -10.40
CA GLU A 21 -7.02 15.16 -10.02
C GLU A 21 -6.89 16.03 -8.74
N LEU A 22 -6.07 15.59 -7.78
CA LEU A 22 -5.76 16.35 -6.57
C LEU A 22 -4.96 17.63 -6.89
N ALA A 23 -4.01 17.57 -7.81
CA ALA A 23 -3.26 18.76 -8.23
C ALA A 23 -4.19 19.75 -8.96
N GLU A 24 -5.06 19.26 -9.83
CA GLU A 24 -6.06 20.07 -10.55
C GLU A 24 -7.05 20.75 -9.61
N SER A 25 -7.67 19.98 -8.70
CA SER A 25 -8.63 20.50 -7.73
C SER A 25 -8.04 21.54 -6.77
N ARG A 26 -6.72 21.46 -6.51
CA ARG A 26 -5.98 22.44 -5.70
C ARG A 26 -5.34 23.55 -6.52
N GLN A 27 -5.58 23.60 -7.82
CA GLN A 27 -5.03 24.60 -8.75
C GLN A 27 -3.49 24.62 -8.78
N HIS A 28 -2.86 23.47 -8.56
CA HIS A 28 -1.43 23.27 -8.68
C HIS A 28 -1.09 22.85 -10.12
N ARG A 29 -0.26 23.63 -10.82
CA ARG A 29 0.10 23.34 -12.23
C ARG A 29 1.05 22.16 -12.41
N ILE A 30 1.75 21.78 -11.35
CA ILE A 30 2.80 20.76 -11.38
C ILE A 30 2.43 19.65 -10.42
N LEU A 31 2.30 18.43 -10.93
CA LEU A 31 2.19 17.24 -10.13
C LEU A 31 3.51 17.03 -9.38
N ARG A 32 3.43 17.02 -8.05
CA ARG A 32 4.55 16.85 -7.11
C ARG A 32 4.44 15.54 -6.32
N PRO A 33 5.55 15.01 -5.77
CA PRO A 33 5.53 13.79 -4.95
C PRO A 33 4.54 13.84 -3.77
N LEU A 34 4.28 15.02 -3.21
CA LEU A 34 3.25 15.22 -2.18
C LEU A 34 1.83 14.82 -2.61
N HIS A 35 1.46 15.07 -3.87
CA HIS A 35 0.14 14.67 -4.38
C HIS A 35 0.04 13.16 -4.50
N LEU A 36 1.12 12.52 -4.96
CA LEU A 36 1.20 11.08 -5.04
C LEU A 36 1.14 10.45 -3.64
N LEU A 37 1.90 10.98 -2.69
CA LEU A 37 1.85 10.54 -1.30
C LEU A 37 0.44 10.68 -0.72
N LYS A 38 -0.24 11.82 -0.91
CA LYS A 38 -1.62 12.01 -0.44
C LYS A 38 -2.57 10.99 -1.07
N SER A 39 -2.48 10.77 -2.37
CA SER A 39 -3.29 9.78 -3.10
C SER A 39 -3.10 8.35 -2.61
N LEU A 40 -1.87 7.97 -2.24
CA LEU A 40 -1.58 6.66 -1.63
C LEU A 40 -2.15 6.55 -0.22
N LEU A 41 -2.14 7.64 0.57
CA LEU A 41 -2.72 7.66 1.91
C LEU A 41 -4.26 7.62 1.87
N ASP A 42 -4.88 8.18 0.83
CA ASP A 42 -6.33 8.20 0.64
C ASP A 42 -6.92 6.85 0.21
N GLU A 43 -6.09 5.93 -0.27
CA GLU A 43 -6.54 4.61 -0.63
C GLU A 43 -7.00 3.82 0.60
N SER A 44 -8.31 3.55 0.68
CA SER A 44 -8.92 2.76 1.76
C SER A 44 -8.73 1.26 1.57
N ASP A 45 -8.75 0.81 0.32
CA ASP A 45 -8.85 -0.62 -0.05
C ASP A 45 -7.49 -1.20 -0.46
N GLY A 46 -6.39 -0.55 -0.05
CA GLY A 46 -5.02 -0.91 -0.40
C GLY A 46 -4.20 -1.32 0.81
N ILE A 47 -2.95 -1.72 0.55
CA ILE A 47 -2.02 -2.16 1.62
C ILE A 47 -1.29 -1.01 2.31
N MET A 48 -1.47 0.24 1.87
CA MET A 48 -0.73 1.42 2.38
C MET A 48 -0.99 1.69 3.87
N ARG A 49 -2.26 1.71 4.30
CA ARG A 49 -2.62 1.95 5.70
C ARG A 49 -2.11 0.85 6.65
N PRO A 50 -2.36 -0.45 6.41
CA PRO A 50 -1.84 -1.50 7.28
C PRO A 50 -0.30 -1.56 7.26
N LEU A 51 0.35 -1.27 6.13
CA LEU A 51 1.81 -1.17 6.04
C LEU A 51 2.37 -0.07 6.95
N LEU A 52 1.84 1.15 6.86
CA LEU A 52 2.28 2.29 7.68
C LEU A 52 1.95 2.08 9.17
N GLN A 53 0.80 1.48 9.48
CA GLN A 53 0.46 1.09 10.85
C GLN A 53 1.42 0.02 11.39
N GLY A 54 1.84 -0.94 10.56
CA GLY A 54 2.84 -1.95 10.91
C GLY A 54 4.22 -1.37 11.22
N ILE A 55 4.57 -0.23 10.61
CA ILE A 55 5.78 0.55 10.93
C ILE A 55 5.62 1.31 12.27
N GLY A 56 4.39 1.51 12.74
CA GLY A 56 4.08 2.32 13.93
C GLY A 56 3.79 3.79 13.62
N THR A 57 3.58 4.13 12.35
CA THR A 57 3.28 5.50 11.93
C THR A 57 1.84 5.90 12.27
N ASN A 58 1.66 7.10 12.82
CA ASN A 58 0.34 7.71 12.95
C ASN A 58 -0.11 8.25 11.57
N VAL A 59 -0.80 7.40 10.81
CA VAL A 59 -1.26 7.71 9.44
C VAL A 59 -2.12 8.98 9.41
N ALA A 60 -2.98 9.20 10.40
CA ALA A 60 -3.84 10.38 10.46
C ALA A 60 -3.04 11.68 10.68
N GLN A 61 -1.95 11.61 11.45
CA GLN A 61 -1.04 12.74 11.64
C GLN A 61 -0.24 13.01 10.37
N LEU A 62 0.33 11.97 9.74
CA LEU A 62 1.05 12.10 8.47
C LEU A 62 0.16 12.73 7.39
N GLU A 63 -1.09 12.28 7.27
CA GLU A 63 -2.05 12.82 6.32
C GLU A 63 -2.31 14.31 6.55
N LYS A 64 -2.50 14.74 7.81
CA LYS A 64 -2.64 16.16 8.16
C LYS A 64 -1.42 16.98 7.78
N MET A 65 -0.21 16.46 8.01
CA MET A 65 1.02 17.14 7.63
C MET A 65 1.14 17.28 6.10
N VAL A 66 0.82 16.23 5.35
CA VAL A 66 0.80 16.26 3.88
C VAL A 66 -0.20 17.30 3.36
N VAL A 67 -1.41 17.34 3.91
CA VAL A 67 -2.41 18.37 3.56
C VAL A 67 -1.88 19.77 3.85
N GLY A 68 -1.29 19.99 5.02
CA GLY A 68 -0.72 21.29 5.38
C GLY A 68 0.41 21.74 4.44
N GLU A 69 1.25 20.83 3.96
CA GLU A 69 2.27 21.17 2.96
C GLU A 69 1.69 21.38 1.56
N LEU A 70 0.64 20.64 1.18
CA LEU A 70 -0.10 20.88 -0.06
C LEU A 70 -0.78 22.26 -0.06
N ASP A 71 -1.35 22.69 1.06
CA ASP A 71 -1.99 24.02 1.21
C ASP A 71 -0.99 25.18 1.07
N ARG A 72 0.31 24.93 1.30
CA ARG A 72 1.37 25.94 1.16
C ARG A 72 1.93 26.05 -0.25
N LEU A 73 1.58 25.13 -1.15
CA LEU A 73 2.05 25.19 -2.52
C LEU A 73 1.45 26.41 -3.24
N PRO A 74 2.21 27.05 -4.16
CA PRO A 74 1.66 28.13 -4.96
C PRO A 74 0.48 27.67 -5.79
N GLN A 75 -0.66 28.36 -5.64
CA GLN A 75 -1.83 28.17 -6.46
C GLN A 75 -1.74 29.02 -7.73
N SER A 76 -2.21 28.48 -8.85
CA SER A 76 -2.28 29.23 -10.10
C SER A 76 -3.35 30.31 -10.01
N THR A 77 -2.96 31.58 -10.14
CA THR A 77 -3.88 32.73 -10.16
C THR A 77 -4.51 32.98 -11.52
N SER A 78 -4.06 32.30 -12.57
CA SER A 78 -4.58 32.49 -13.92
C SER A 78 -5.78 31.57 -14.19
N SER A 79 -6.90 32.19 -14.53
CA SER A 79 -8.16 31.58 -14.97
C SER A 79 -8.12 31.00 -16.39
N SER A 80 -6.94 30.79 -16.98
CA SER A 80 -6.77 30.03 -18.23
C SER A 80 -6.78 28.53 -17.92
N GLY A 81 -7.99 27.99 -17.77
CA GLY A 81 -8.28 26.62 -17.31
C GLY A 81 -8.04 25.49 -18.32
N ASP A 82 -7.08 25.63 -19.24
CA ASP A 82 -6.89 24.66 -20.34
C ASP A 82 -5.49 24.03 -20.42
N GLU A 83 -4.53 24.42 -19.57
CA GLU A 83 -3.24 23.72 -19.53
C GLU A 83 -3.30 22.50 -18.60
N PRO A 84 -3.09 21.27 -19.12
CA PRO A 84 -3.09 20.07 -18.29
C PRO A 84 -1.96 20.11 -17.27
N VAL A 85 -2.20 19.53 -16.09
CA VAL A 85 -1.19 19.44 -15.03
C VAL A 85 0.01 18.64 -15.52
N GLY A 86 1.17 19.29 -15.58
CA GLY A 86 2.42 18.66 -15.98
C GLY A 86 3.04 17.84 -14.86
N ALA A 87 3.70 16.73 -15.19
CA ALA A 87 4.50 15.98 -14.23
C ALA A 87 5.79 16.74 -13.87
N GLY A 88 5.98 17.03 -12.58
CA GLY A 88 7.22 17.63 -12.09
C GLY A 88 8.42 16.67 -12.22
N PRO A 89 9.66 17.20 -12.31
CA PRO A 89 10.85 16.36 -12.47
C PRO A 89 11.06 15.40 -11.30
N GLU A 90 10.65 15.77 -10.08
CA GLU A 90 10.71 14.91 -8.90
C GLU A 90 9.75 13.73 -9.00
N VAL A 91 8.54 13.92 -9.53
CA VAL A 91 7.59 12.80 -9.75
C VAL A 91 8.13 11.84 -10.79
N VAL A 92 8.71 12.35 -11.88
CA VAL A 92 9.34 11.50 -12.89
C VAL A 92 10.49 10.68 -12.26
N LYS A 93 11.28 11.26 -11.36
CA LYS A 93 12.31 10.51 -10.60
C LYS A 93 11.69 9.42 -9.72
N VAL A 94 10.60 9.72 -9.00
CA VAL A 94 9.87 8.75 -8.17
C VAL A 94 9.34 7.59 -9.01
N LEU A 95 8.69 7.87 -10.15
CA LEU A 95 8.15 6.83 -11.04
C LEU A 95 9.24 5.92 -11.60
N ASN A 96 10.38 6.50 -12.00
CA ASN A 96 11.54 5.73 -12.46
C ASN A 96 12.16 4.89 -11.33
N ALA A 97 12.24 5.42 -10.11
CA ALA A 97 12.74 4.70 -8.95
C ALA A 97 11.81 3.55 -8.55
N ALA A 98 10.49 3.77 -8.60
CA ALA A 98 9.49 2.74 -8.33
C ALA A 98 9.59 1.58 -9.33
N GLN A 99 9.74 1.87 -10.62
CA GLN A 99 9.96 0.82 -11.62
C GLN A 99 11.26 0.03 -11.36
N LYS A 100 12.36 0.71 -11.01
CA LYS A 100 13.61 0.03 -10.64
C LYS A 100 13.43 -0.84 -9.39
N GLN A 101 12.64 -0.38 -8.42
CA GLN A 101 12.35 -1.14 -7.22
C GLN A 101 11.59 -2.41 -7.56
N ALA A 102 10.54 -2.32 -8.39
CA ALA A 102 9.78 -3.48 -8.88
C ALA A 102 10.71 -4.48 -9.60
N ASP A 103 11.54 -4.01 -10.52
CA ASP A 103 12.50 -4.85 -11.24
C ASP A 103 13.48 -5.55 -10.27
N SER A 104 13.96 -4.85 -9.23
CA SER A 104 14.88 -5.41 -8.23
C SER A 104 14.24 -6.46 -7.32
N MET A 105 12.93 -6.35 -7.10
CA MET A 105 12.14 -7.28 -6.30
C MET A 105 11.63 -8.48 -7.12
N GLY A 106 11.92 -8.51 -8.43
CA GLY A 106 11.47 -9.56 -9.35
C GLY A 106 9.99 -9.45 -9.72
N ASP A 107 9.43 -8.26 -9.60
CA ASP A 107 8.02 -7.97 -9.88
C ASP A 107 7.83 -7.59 -11.35
N GLN A 108 6.75 -8.08 -11.96
CA GLN A 108 6.40 -7.78 -13.35
C GLN A 108 5.70 -6.42 -13.48
N PHE A 109 4.97 -6.01 -12.44
CA PHE A 109 4.24 -4.75 -12.37
C PHE A 109 4.68 -3.88 -11.19
N THR A 110 4.71 -2.56 -11.43
CA THR A 110 4.93 -1.52 -10.44
C THR A 110 3.63 -1.25 -9.67
N SER A 111 3.53 -1.88 -8.51
CA SER A 111 2.49 -1.67 -7.49
C SER A 111 2.69 -0.43 -6.59
N THR A 112 1.69 -0.11 -5.76
CA THR A 112 1.64 1.06 -4.86
C THR A 112 2.77 1.08 -3.82
N GLU A 113 3.20 -0.07 -3.32
CA GLU A 113 4.34 -0.17 -2.39
C GLU A 113 5.67 0.24 -3.03
N HIS A 114 5.86 0.02 -4.33
CA HIS A 114 7.06 0.51 -5.01
C HIS A 114 7.07 2.02 -5.11
N LEU A 115 5.89 2.64 -5.31
CA LEU A 115 5.73 4.08 -5.30
C LEU A 115 6.06 4.64 -3.91
N LEU A 116 5.59 3.99 -2.84
CA LEU A 116 5.91 4.40 -1.47
C LEU A 116 7.41 4.28 -1.15
N ILE A 117 8.05 3.18 -1.54
CA ILE A 117 9.51 3.01 -1.38
C ILE A 117 10.26 4.11 -2.12
N ALA A 118 9.87 4.40 -3.37
CA ALA A 118 10.49 5.45 -4.16
C ALA A 118 10.28 6.86 -3.56
N LEU A 119 9.12 7.13 -2.95
CA LEU A 119 8.85 8.38 -2.23
C LEU A 119 9.75 8.54 -1.00
N ALA A 120 10.16 7.45 -0.35
CA ALA A 120 11.13 7.47 0.75
C ALA A 120 12.59 7.62 0.28
N GLN A 121 12.89 7.35 -1.00
CA GLN A 121 14.24 7.46 -1.56
C GLN A 121 14.54 8.86 -2.11
N ILE A 122 13.62 9.42 -2.91
CA ILE A 122 13.85 10.66 -3.67
C ILE A 122 13.78 11.89 -2.75
N GLU A 123 14.84 12.70 -2.77
CA GLU A 123 14.89 13.97 -2.02
C GLU A 123 13.82 14.94 -2.50
N ASP A 124 12.76 15.06 -1.70
CA ASP A 124 11.65 16.01 -1.86
C ASP A 124 10.95 16.23 -0.51
N GLN A 125 9.97 17.13 -0.47
CA GLN A 125 9.13 17.36 0.70
C GLN A 125 8.36 16.12 1.15
N ALA A 126 7.92 15.25 0.22
CA ALA A 126 7.26 13.99 0.57
C ALA A 126 8.17 13.07 1.42
N LYS A 127 9.43 12.89 1.01
CA LYS A 127 10.43 12.12 1.78
C LYS A 127 10.63 12.70 3.17
N ARG A 128 10.77 14.03 3.28
CA ARG A 128 10.94 14.69 4.59
C ARG A 128 9.78 14.40 5.53
N LEU A 129 8.54 14.44 5.04
CA LEU A 129 7.36 14.12 5.83
C LEU A 129 7.34 12.64 6.27
N LEU A 130 7.72 11.72 5.37
CA LEU A 130 7.86 10.30 5.69
C LEU A 130 8.91 10.09 6.80
N SER A 131 10.12 10.63 6.64
CA SER A 131 11.20 10.54 7.65
C SER A 131 10.81 11.15 9.00
N LEU A 132 10.14 12.31 9.01
CA LEU A 132 9.66 12.93 10.26
C LEU A 132 8.63 12.07 11.01
N ASN A 133 7.93 11.18 10.30
CA ASN A 133 6.97 10.26 10.87
C ASN A 133 7.55 8.84 11.08
N GLY A 134 8.87 8.68 10.97
CA GLY A 134 9.55 7.40 11.18
C GLY A 134 9.33 6.40 10.06
N VAL A 135 9.05 6.87 8.84
CA VAL A 135 8.91 6.02 7.65
C VAL A 135 10.17 6.16 6.81
N GLU A 136 11.12 5.26 7.02
CA GLU A 136 12.31 5.13 6.17
C GLU A 136 12.16 3.96 5.19
N GLU A 137 12.98 3.95 4.14
CA GLU A 137 13.00 2.87 3.13
C GLU A 137 13.11 1.47 3.77
N ASN A 138 14.02 1.32 4.73
CA ASN A 138 14.26 0.03 5.40
C ASN A 138 13.04 -0.41 6.22
N ASP A 139 12.31 0.53 6.83
CA ASP A 139 11.11 0.24 7.62
C ASP A 139 9.98 -0.24 6.71
N ILE A 140 9.81 0.42 5.55
CA ILE A 140 8.85 0.01 4.52
C ILE A 140 9.17 -1.41 4.04
N LEU A 141 10.43 -1.69 3.69
CA LEU A 141 10.85 -3.02 3.21
C LEU A 141 10.63 -4.11 4.27
N ASN A 142 10.88 -3.81 5.54
CA ASN A 142 10.66 -4.77 6.62
C ASN A 142 9.18 -5.04 6.90
N ALA A 143 8.35 -4.00 6.91
CA ALA A 143 6.90 -4.11 7.11
C ALA A 143 6.20 -4.78 5.91
N LEU A 144 6.77 -4.67 4.71
CA LEU A 144 6.21 -5.26 3.48
C LEU A 144 6.39 -6.78 3.41
N LYS A 145 7.48 -7.33 3.98
CA LYS A 145 7.77 -8.78 3.98
C LYS A 145 6.59 -9.64 4.45
N PRO A 146 6.00 -9.41 5.64
CA PRO A 146 4.86 -10.20 6.11
C PRO A 146 3.59 -10.00 5.26
N ILE A 147 3.37 -8.80 4.71
CA ILE A 147 2.18 -8.48 3.89
C ILE A 147 2.24 -9.23 2.55
N ARG A 148 3.40 -9.22 1.89
CA ARG A 148 3.58 -9.94 0.62
C ARG A 148 3.71 -11.45 0.81
N GLY A 149 4.14 -11.92 1.98
CA GLY A 149 4.32 -13.35 2.26
C GLY A 149 5.29 -14.06 1.29
N GLY A 150 6.23 -13.32 0.70
CA GLY A 150 7.15 -13.82 -0.34
C GLY A 150 6.57 -13.90 -1.75
N GLN A 151 5.35 -13.40 -1.98
CA GLN A 151 4.76 -13.31 -3.31
C GLN A 151 5.30 -12.10 -4.09
N THR A 152 5.47 -12.29 -5.39
CA THR A 152 5.82 -11.24 -6.35
C THR A 152 4.58 -10.75 -7.09
N VAL A 153 4.61 -9.50 -7.55
CA VAL A 153 3.53 -8.86 -8.30
C VAL A 153 3.63 -9.31 -9.76
N GLN A 154 2.96 -10.42 -10.08
CA GLN A 154 2.93 -11.00 -11.43
C GLN A 154 1.68 -10.62 -12.24
N ASP A 155 0.69 -9.99 -11.61
CA ASP A 155 -0.57 -9.58 -12.25
C ASP A 155 -0.85 -8.09 -11.98
N GLN A 156 -1.78 -7.51 -12.75
CA GLN A 156 -2.18 -6.10 -12.58
C GLN A 156 -3.01 -5.82 -11.32
N ASN A 157 -3.55 -6.85 -10.66
CA ASN A 157 -4.39 -6.73 -9.46
C ASN A 157 -3.84 -7.57 -8.28
N PRO A 158 -2.62 -7.31 -7.79
CA PRO A 158 -2.05 -8.08 -6.68
C PRO A 158 -2.76 -7.84 -5.34
N GLU A 159 -3.37 -6.67 -5.14
CA GLU A 159 -3.96 -6.26 -3.86
C GLU A 159 -5.18 -7.13 -3.47
N GLU A 160 -5.94 -7.61 -4.46
CA GLU A 160 -7.02 -8.57 -4.25
C GLU A 160 -6.53 -9.89 -3.62
N LYS A 161 -5.27 -10.25 -3.87
CA LYS A 161 -4.64 -11.46 -3.32
C LYS A 161 -4.08 -11.22 -1.93
N TYR A 162 -3.51 -10.03 -1.68
CA TYR A 162 -2.93 -9.69 -0.36
C TYR A 162 -3.99 -9.65 0.75
N GLN A 163 -5.19 -9.15 0.45
CA GLN A 163 -6.26 -9.00 1.43
C GLN A 163 -7.37 -10.05 1.33
N ALA A 164 -7.21 -11.12 0.53
CA ALA A 164 -8.26 -12.12 0.35
C ALA A 164 -8.74 -12.72 1.70
N LEU A 165 -7.82 -12.90 2.65
CA LEU A 165 -8.13 -13.41 4.00
C LEU A 165 -8.89 -12.40 4.87
N GLU A 166 -8.58 -11.11 4.76
CA GLU A 166 -9.30 -10.06 5.50
C GLU A 166 -10.68 -9.77 4.88
N LYS A 167 -10.75 -9.78 3.55
CA LYS A 167 -11.95 -9.44 2.79
C LYS A 167 -12.99 -10.56 2.77
N TYR A 168 -12.54 -11.82 2.63
CA TYR A 168 -13.43 -12.98 2.50
C TYR A 168 -13.30 -13.99 3.64
N GLY A 169 -12.29 -13.84 4.49
CA GLY A 169 -12.07 -14.70 5.65
C GLY A 169 -12.48 -14.04 6.95
N LYS A 170 -12.41 -14.81 8.03
CA LYS A 170 -12.55 -14.34 9.41
C LYS A 170 -11.46 -15.01 10.23
N ASP A 171 -10.58 -14.23 10.86
CA ASP A 171 -9.52 -14.80 11.70
C ASP A 171 -10.10 -15.29 13.03
N LEU A 172 -10.37 -16.59 13.10
CA LEU A 172 -10.88 -17.24 14.32
C LEU A 172 -9.81 -17.35 15.42
N VAL A 173 -8.52 -17.35 15.08
CA VAL A 173 -7.43 -17.45 16.07
C VAL A 173 -7.32 -16.13 16.84
N GLU A 174 -7.37 -15.01 16.14
CA GLU A 174 -7.36 -13.68 16.78
C GLU A 174 -8.62 -13.45 17.63
N LEU A 175 -9.79 -13.88 17.18
CA LEU A 175 -11.02 -13.82 17.98
C LEU A 175 -10.95 -14.69 19.24
N ALA A 176 -10.35 -15.88 19.16
CA ALA A 176 -10.11 -16.73 20.32
C ALA A 176 -9.16 -16.04 21.31
N ARG A 177 -8.08 -15.43 20.82
CA ARG A 177 -7.11 -14.68 21.64
C ARG A 177 -7.75 -13.50 22.37
N GLN A 178 -8.70 -12.81 21.72
CA GLN A 178 -9.48 -11.72 22.30
C GLN A 178 -10.60 -12.20 23.24
N GLY A 179 -10.79 -13.50 23.42
CA GLY A 179 -11.88 -14.07 24.24
C GLY A 179 -13.27 -13.87 23.64
N LYS A 180 -13.36 -13.60 22.34
CA LYS A 180 -14.63 -13.38 21.60
C LYS A 180 -15.23 -14.68 21.02
N ILE A 181 -14.64 -15.82 21.32
CA ILE A 181 -15.16 -17.15 20.96
C ILE A 181 -15.61 -17.84 22.24
N ASP A 182 -16.85 -18.31 22.24
CA ASP A 182 -17.41 -19.05 23.37
C ASP A 182 -16.68 -20.41 23.57
N PRO A 183 -16.54 -20.87 24.82
CA PRO A 183 -15.94 -22.16 25.09
C PRO A 183 -16.77 -23.29 24.46
N VAL A 184 -16.11 -24.18 23.74
CA VAL A 184 -16.75 -25.36 23.14
C VAL A 184 -16.73 -26.51 24.15
N ILE A 185 -17.90 -26.98 24.56
CA ILE A 185 -18.05 -28.01 25.59
C ILE A 185 -18.40 -29.36 24.94
N GLY A 186 -17.71 -30.44 25.35
CA GLY A 186 -18.05 -31.81 24.97
C GLY A 186 -17.65 -32.22 23.54
N ARG A 187 -16.74 -31.47 22.90
CA ARG A 187 -16.23 -31.73 21.54
C ARG A 187 -14.73 -32.07 21.48
N ASP A 188 -14.16 -32.51 22.60
CA ASP A 188 -12.74 -32.78 22.72
C ASP A 188 -12.24 -33.87 21.75
N THR A 189 -13.06 -34.88 21.50
CA THR A 189 -12.71 -36.00 20.63
C THR A 189 -12.69 -35.58 19.15
N GLU A 190 -13.68 -34.82 18.69
CA GLU A 190 -13.74 -34.30 17.33
C GLU A 190 -12.61 -33.29 17.08
N ILE A 191 -12.39 -32.35 18.01
CA ILE A 191 -11.29 -31.37 17.90
C ILE A 191 -9.94 -32.09 17.82
N ARG A 192 -9.69 -33.08 18.70
CA ARG A 192 -8.45 -33.88 18.66
C ARG A 192 -8.30 -34.63 17.33
N ARG A 193 -9.41 -35.13 16.77
CA ARG A 193 -9.39 -35.83 15.48
C ARG A 193 -9.06 -34.89 14.32
N VAL A 194 -9.62 -33.68 14.31
CA VAL A 194 -9.32 -32.64 13.31
C VAL A 194 -7.83 -32.27 13.36
N ILE A 195 -7.29 -32.02 14.56
CA ILE A 195 -5.86 -31.73 14.75
C ILE A 195 -5.00 -32.89 14.21
N GLN A 196 -5.36 -34.13 14.54
CA GLN A 196 -4.62 -35.31 14.07
C GLN A 196 -4.63 -35.43 12.53
N VAL A 197 -5.71 -35.05 11.86
CA VAL A 197 -5.80 -35.04 10.38
C VAL A 197 -4.89 -33.95 9.81
N LEU A 198 -4.96 -32.72 10.34
CA LEU A 198 -4.13 -31.59 9.91
C LEU A 198 -2.63 -31.88 10.03
N SER A 199 -2.20 -32.68 11.01
CA SER A 199 -0.79 -33.06 11.20
C SER A 199 -0.26 -34.15 10.25
N ARG A 200 -1.08 -34.70 9.35
CA ARG A 200 -0.65 -35.77 8.42
C ARG A 200 0.12 -35.20 7.23
N ARG A 201 0.98 -36.02 6.60
CA ARG A 201 1.65 -35.67 5.32
C ARG A 201 0.78 -35.84 4.09
N ARG A 202 -0.23 -36.72 4.13
CA ARG A 202 -1.19 -36.98 3.04
C ARG A 202 -2.60 -37.00 3.61
N LYS A 203 -3.59 -36.54 2.83
CA LYS A 203 -4.99 -36.39 3.26
C LYS A 203 -5.10 -35.55 4.55
N ASN A 204 -4.48 -34.38 4.52
CA ASN A 204 -4.34 -33.46 5.66
C ASN A 204 -5.43 -32.37 5.71
N ASN A 205 -6.41 -32.42 4.81
CA ASN A 205 -7.56 -31.51 4.80
C ASN A 205 -8.76 -32.22 5.45
N PRO A 206 -9.13 -31.88 6.70
CA PRO A 206 -10.29 -32.46 7.37
C PRO A 206 -11.58 -31.96 6.73
N VAL A 207 -12.56 -32.84 6.61
CA VAL A 207 -13.95 -32.51 6.21
C VAL A 207 -14.85 -32.95 7.36
N LEU A 208 -15.57 -31.99 7.94
CA LEU A 208 -16.59 -32.25 8.94
C LEU A 208 -17.89 -32.61 8.21
N ILE A 209 -18.53 -33.70 8.64
CA ILE A 209 -19.80 -34.20 8.08
C ILE A 209 -20.84 -34.17 9.21
#